data_AF-W7DHI6-F1
#
_entry.id   AF-W7DHI6-F1
#
_cell.length_a   1.000
_cell.length_b   1.000
_cell.length_c   1.000
_cell.angle_alpha   90.00
_cell.angle_beta   90.00
_cell.angle_gamma   90.00
#
_symmetry.space_group_name_H-M   'P 1'
#
loop_
_entity.id
_entity.type
_entity.pdbx_description
1 polymer ?
#
loop_
_entity_poly.entity_id
_entity_poly.type
_entity_poly.pdbx_seq_one_letter_code
_entity_poly.pdbx_strand_id
1 'polypeptide(L)'
;MLWGVAFIISRGVSAAGKINLIATIAKVVGFFLFIIIAVFAFQSAKMGAFYHPVYDADGLKNGLLSQVNKAAIVTLWAFIGIESAMMFAGRAKSGRTIQAATISGLAISVLLYISISVLTLGLIPKEQLLGSASPLADALNSVIGSGGSAIMAVLALICLFGSTIGWIMLSSEAPHQAAKNGLFLPYLKKSESKWYASSSACSNLCSVTVIHFIYAIR
;
A
#
# COMPACT_ATOMS: atom_id res chain seq x y z
N MET A 1 14.78 8.03 -5.55
CA MET A 1 13.35 8.40 -5.47
C MET A 1 13.01 9.31 -4.30
N LEU A 2 13.38 8.96 -3.04
CA LEU A 2 13.02 9.73 -1.84
C LEU A 2 13.30 11.24 -1.91
N TRP A 3 14.52 11.63 -2.29
CA TRP A 3 14.89 13.05 -2.44
C TRP A 3 14.09 13.79 -3.52
N GLY A 4 13.74 13.11 -4.62
CA GLY A 4 12.92 13.67 -5.69
C GLY A 4 11.47 13.91 -5.24
N VAL A 5 10.90 12.97 -4.47
CA VAL A 5 9.57 13.14 -3.89
C VAL A 5 9.56 14.26 -2.85
N ALA A 6 10.59 14.34 -2.00
CA ALA A 6 10.77 15.42 -1.04
C ALA A 6 10.84 16.79 -1.71
N PHE A 7 11.53 16.88 -2.86
CA PHE A 7 11.62 18.09 -3.67
C PHE A 7 10.28 18.48 -4.33
N ILE A 8 9.48 17.52 -4.77
CA ILE A 8 8.13 17.79 -5.29
C ILE A 8 7.22 18.33 -4.19
N ILE A 9 7.28 17.72 -2.99
CA ILE A 9 6.49 18.13 -1.84
C ILE A 9 6.90 19.54 -1.35
N SER A 10 8.19 19.88 -1.41
CA SER A 10 8.68 21.22 -1.04
C SER A 10 8.24 22.32 -2.02
N ARG A 11 7.88 21.97 -3.25
CA ARG A 11 7.31 22.91 -4.25
C ARG A 11 5.82 23.18 -4.08
N GLY A 12 5.11 22.41 -3.25
CA GLY A 12 3.71 22.73 -2.89
C GLY A 12 2.86 21.53 -2.50
N VAL A 13 2.16 21.68 -1.38
CA VAL A 13 1.26 20.68 -0.77
C VAL A 13 0.07 20.36 -1.66
N SER A 14 -0.52 21.38 -2.27
CA SER A 14 -1.67 21.21 -3.17
C SER A 14 -1.30 20.41 -4.41
N ALA A 15 -0.08 20.60 -4.94
CA ALA A 15 0.44 19.83 -6.07
C ALA A 15 0.71 18.36 -5.66
N ALA A 16 1.35 18.15 -4.50
CA ALA A 16 1.60 16.80 -3.96
C ALA A 16 0.29 16.02 -3.72
N GLY A 17 -0.74 16.68 -3.16
CA GLY A 17 -2.06 16.08 -2.95
C GLY A 17 -2.75 15.67 -4.25
N LYS A 18 -2.70 16.51 -5.29
CA LYS A 18 -3.24 16.18 -6.63
C LYS A 18 -2.50 14.99 -7.26
N ILE A 19 -1.18 14.96 -7.18
CA ILE A 19 -0.37 13.84 -7.69
C ILE A 19 -0.72 12.55 -6.95
N ASN A 20 -0.87 12.59 -5.62
CA ASN A 20 -1.27 11.42 -4.84
C ASN A 20 -2.68 10.92 -5.19
N LEU A 21 -3.62 11.83 -5.47
CA LEU A 21 -4.96 11.47 -5.93
C LEU A 21 -4.90 10.78 -7.30
N ILE A 22 -4.19 11.36 -8.27
CA ILE A 22 -4.00 10.79 -9.61
C ILE A 22 -3.35 9.40 -9.49
N ALA A 23 -2.30 9.27 -8.67
CA ALA A 23 -1.68 7.99 -8.42
C ALA A 23 -2.70 7.00 -7.86
N THR A 24 -3.45 7.35 -6.81
CA THR A 24 -4.49 6.47 -6.23
C THR A 24 -5.53 6.02 -7.27
N ILE A 25 -6.02 6.93 -8.11
CA ILE A 25 -6.94 6.58 -9.20
C ILE A 25 -6.29 5.60 -10.18
N ALA A 26 -5.05 5.86 -10.59
CA ALA A 26 -4.31 4.97 -11.48
C ALA A 26 -4.11 3.57 -10.87
N LYS A 27 -3.86 3.46 -9.56
CA LYS A 27 -3.76 2.17 -8.85
C LYS A 27 -5.08 1.41 -8.94
N VAL A 28 -6.19 2.05 -8.56
CA VAL A 28 -7.52 1.43 -8.56
C VAL A 28 -7.90 0.98 -9.96
N VAL A 29 -7.71 1.84 -10.97
CA VAL A 29 -8.00 1.50 -12.37
C VAL A 29 -7.11 0.36 -12.86
N GLY A 30 -5.81 0.41 -12.59
CA GLY A 30 -4.87 -0.62 -13.01
C GLY A 30 -5.21 -2.00 -12.44
N PHE A 31 -5.55 -2.07 -11.15
CA PHE A 31 -6.00 -3.31 -10.53
C PHE A 31 -7.39 -3.74 -10.99
N PHE A 32 -8.28 -2.81 -11.28
CA PHE A 32 -9.58 -3.14 -11.85
C PHE A 32 -9.45 -3.76 -13.26
N LEU A 33 -8.55 -3.24 -14.10
CA LEU A 33 -8.23 -3.83 -15.40
C LEU A 33 -7.60 -5.22 -15.24
N PHE A 34 -6.68 -5.40 -14.29
CA PHE A 34 -6.14 -6.72 -13.96
C PHE A 34 -7.26 -7.70 -13.59
N ILE A 35 -8.20 -7.29 -12.73
CA ILE A 35 -9.35 -8.13 -12.33
C ILE A 35 -10.17 -8.54 -13.54
N ILE A 36 -10.51 -7.61 -14.44
CA ILE A 36 -11.28 -7.92 -15.66
C ILE A 36 -10.55 -8.98 -16.50
N ILE A 37 -9.27 -8.75 -16.81
CA ILE A 37 -8.46 -9.68 -17.61
C ILE A 37 -8.39 -11.05 -16.93
N ALA A 38 -8.15 -11.06 -15.62
CA ALA A 38 -7.99 -12.28 -14.86
C ALA A 38 -9.29 -13.08 -14.75
N VAL A 39 -10.47 -12.45 -14.67
CA VAL A 39 -11.78 -13.13 -14.68
C VAL A 39 -11.98 -13.90 -15.98
N PHE A 40 -11.64 -13.31 -17.13
CA PHE A 40 -11.79 -14.00 -18.43
C PHE A 40 -10.77 -15.11 -18.66
N ALA A 41 -9.61 -15.03 -18.02
CA ALA A 41 -8.54 -16.03 -18.11
C ALA A 41 -8.53 -17.02 -16.94
N PHE A 42 -9.50 -16.92 -16.02
CA PHE A 42 -9.53 -17.71 -14.79
C PHE A 42 -9.74 -19.19 -15.08
N GLN A 43 -8.89 -20.05 -14.52
CA GLN A 43 -9.00 -21.50 -14.64
C GLN A 43 -9.05 -22.14 -13.26
N SER A 44 -10.23 -22.64 -12.86
CA SER A 44 -10.43 -23.29 -11.56
C SER A 44 -9.52 -24.50 -11.35
N ALA A 45 -9.14 -25.19 -12.42
CA ALA A 45 -8.23 -26.33 -12.38
C ALA A 45 -6.83 -25.97 -11.84
N LYS A 46 -6.36 -24.72 -12.03
CA LYS A 46 -5.04 -24.27 -11.54
C LYS A 46 -5.02 -23.97 -10.04
N MET A 47 -6.18 -23.70 -9.46
CA MET A 47 -6.31 -23.35 -8.05
C MET A 47 -6.04 -24.55 -7.12
N GLY A 48 -6.25 -25.77 -7.62
CA GLY A 48 -6.06 -26.99 -6.85
C GLY A 48 -7.02 -27.11 -5.66
N ALA A 49 -6.56 -27.73 -4.58
CA ALA A 49 -7.35 -27.87 -3.36
C ALA A 49 -7.36 -26.57 -2.55
N PHE A 50 -8.49 -26.24 -1.92
CA PHE A 50 -8.60 -25.05 -1.05
C PHE A 50 -7.67 -25.09 0.17
N TYR A 51 -7.26 -26.30 0.60
CA TYR A 51 -6.35 -26.47 1.71
C TYR A 51 -5.17 -27.33 1.30
N HIS A 52 -3.98 -26.80 1.55
CA HIS A 52 -2.73 -27.53 1.42
C HIS A 52 -1.99 -27.53 2.76
N PRO A 53 -1.52 -28.69 3.25
CA PRO A 53 -0.69 -28.74 4.43
C PRO A 53 0.63 -28.00 4.16
N VAL A 54 0.97 -27.04 5.03
CA VAL A 54 2.27 -26.36 5.02
C VAL A 54 3.11 -26.94 6.14
N TYR A 55 4.30 -27.42 5.82
CA TYR A 55 5.22 -28.00 6.78
C TYR A 55 6.25 -26.95 7.18
N ASP A 56 6.61 -26.91 8.47
CA ASP A 56 7.72 -26.08 8.94
C ASP A 56 9.07 -26.72 8.60
N ALA A 57 10.17 -26.00 8.87
CA ALA A 57 11.54 -26.50 8.70
C ALA A 57 11.79 -27.81 9.48
N ASP A 58 11.10 -27.99 10.61
CA ASP A 58 11.15 -29.21 11.44
C ASP A 58 10.19 -30.32 10.98
N GLY A 59 9.54 -30.16 9.82
CA GLY A 59 8.58 -31.14 9.28
C GLY A 59 7.23 -31.18 10.00
N LEU A 60 6.98 -30.27 10.95
CA LEU A 60 5.71 -30.16 11.66
C LEU A 60 4.64 -29.55 10.75
N LYS A 61 3.48 -30.20 10.69
CA LYS A 61 2.33 -29.73 9.89
C LYS A 61 1.70 -28.52 10.56
N ASN A 62 1.76 -27.36 9.90
CA ASN A 62 0.96 -26.20 10.28
C ASN A 62 -0.52 -26.50 9.98
N GLY A 63 -1.32 -26.63 11.04
CA GLY A 63 -2.77 -26.77 10.92
C GLY A 63 -3.43 -25.54 10.29
N LEU A 64 -4.67 -25.68 9.83
CA LEU A 64 -5.44 -24.62 9.16
C LEU A 64 -5.46 -23.32 9.98
N LEU A 65 -5.72 -23.40 11.30
CA LEU A 65 -5.75 -22.22 12.18
C LEU A 65 -4.40 -21.48 12.23
N SER A 66 -3.28 -22.21 12.23
CA SER A 66 -1.94 -21.61 12.19
C SER A 66 -1.70 -20.89 10.86
N GLN A 67 -2.10 -21.49 9.73
CA GLN A 67 -1.98 -20.86 8.42
C GLN A 67 -2.86 -19.60 8.30
N VAL A 68 -4.10 -19.65 8.81
CA VAL A 68 -4.99 -18.48 8.87
C VAL A 68 -4.38 -17.38 9.73
N ASN A 69 -3.81 -17.72 10.88
CA ASN A 69 -3.16 -16.73 11.75
C ASN A 69 -1.94 -16.07 11.07
N LYS A 70 -1.08 -16.86 10.42
CA LYS A 70 0.06 -16.34 9.63
C LYS A 70 -0.40 -15.39 8.53
N ALA A 71 -1.45 -15.75 7.78
CA ALA A 71 -2.03 -14.89 6.75
C ALA A 71 -2.67 -13.62 7.34
N ALA A 72 -3.33 -13.71 8.50
CA ALA A 72 -3.93 -12.58 9.19
C ALA A 72 -2.88 -11.53 9.61
N ILE A 73 -1.71 -11.97 10.11
CA ILE A 73 -0.63 -11.06 10.49
C ILE A 73 -0.09 -10.28 9.28
N VAL A 74 0.14 -10.96 8.15
CA VAL A 74 0.63 -10.32 6.92
C VAL A 74 -0.40 -9.36 6.33
N THR A 75 -1.68 -9.74 6.35
CA THR A 75 -2.77 -8.87 5.88
C THR A 75 -2.99 -7.67 6.80
N LEU A 76 -2.85 -7.82 8.12
CA LEU A 76 -2.89 -6.69 9.07
C LEU A 76 -1.88 -5.61 8.67
N TRP A 77 -0.65 -6.02 8.31
CA TRP A 77 0.37 -5.08 7.86
C TRP A 77 -0.06 -4.27 6.62
N ALA A 78 -0.78 -4.89 5.69
CA ALA A 78 -1.29 -4.24 4.50
C ALA A 78 -2.41 -3.20 4.78
N PHE A 79 -3.06 -3.29 5.94
CA PHE A 79 -4.10 -2.35 6.38
C PHE A 79 -3.61 -1.29 7.38
N ILE A 80 -2.32 -1.31 7.75
CA ILE A 80 -1.73 -0.25 8.58
C ILE A 80 -1.85 1.09 7.85
N GLY A 81 -2.35 2.10 8.57
CA GLY A 81 -2.45 3.47 8.06
C GLY A 81 -3.89 4.00 7.99
N ILE A 82 -4.89 3.16 8.20
CA ILE A 82 -6.29 3.59 8.37
C ILE A 82 -6.41 4.53 9.57
N GLU A 83 -5.71 4.23 10.66
CA GLU A 83 -5.64 5.04 11.87
C GLU A 83 -5.03 6.41 11.56
N SER A 84 -4.02 6.42 10.69
CA SER A 84 -3.31 7.63 10.29
C SER A 84 -4.14 8.53 9.37
N ALA A 85 -5.13 7.99 8.66
CA ALA A 85 -6.06 8.81 7.86
C ALA A 85 -6.82 9.82 8.74
N MET A 86 -7.05 9.50 10.03
CA MET A 86 -7.72 10.38 10.98
C MET A 86 -6.92 11.63 11.32
N MET A 87 -5.60 11.66 11.07
CA MET A 87 -4.78 12.86 11.29
C MET A 87 -5.23 14.04 10.41
N PHE A 88 -5.87 13.74 9.28
CA PHE A 88 -6.43 14.74 8.37
C PHE A 88 -7.89 15.11 8.68
N ALA A 89 -8.48 14.57 9.75
CA ALA A 89 -9.86 14.84 10.12
C ALA A 89 -10.16 16.33 10.28
N GLY A 90 -9.20 17.11 10.82
CA GLY A 90 -9.33 18.56 10.97
C GLY A 90 -9.45 19.34 9.66
N ARG A 91 -9.16 18.71 8.50
CA ARG A 91 -9.28 19.31 7.16
C ARG A 91 -10.58 18.91 6.44
N ALA A 92 -11.37 18.00 7.01
CA ALA A 92 -12.58 17.50 6.36
C ALA A 92 -13.79 18.41 6.61
N LYS A 93 -14.75 18.38 5.68
CA LYS A 93 -15.99 19.16 5.75
C LYS A 93 -16.86 18.82 6.97
N SER A 94 -16.90 17.54 7.36
CA SER A 94 -17.67 17.05 8.51
C SER A 94 -17.16 15.69 8.99
N GLY A 95 -17.46 15.35 10.25
CA GLY A 95 -17.20 14.03 10.83
C GLY A 95 -17.83 12.88 10.02
N ARG A 96 -19.05 13.09 9.52
CA ARG A 96 -19.77 12.10 8.70
C ARG A 96 -19.07 11.82 7.37
N THR A 97 -18.46 12.85 6.77
CA THR A 97 -17.67 12.69 5.53
C THR A 97 -16.44 11.83 5.77
N ILE A 98 -15.75 12.02 6.90
CA ILE A 98 -14.58 11.21 7.27
C ILE A 98 -15.00 9.75 7.45
N GLN A 99 -16.03 9.50 8.25
CA GLN A 99 -16.53 8.15 8.52
C GLN A 99 -16.91 7.43 7.21
N ALA A 100 -17.66 8.09 6.32
CA ALA A 100 -18.05 7.52 5.04
C ALA A 100 -16.83 7.25 4.13
N ALA A 101 -15.87 8.17 4.08
CA ALA A 101 -14.65 8.01 3.30
C ALA A 101 -13.80 6.84 3.79
N THR A 102 -13.61 6.70 5.10
CA THR A 102 -12.82 5.62 5.70
C THR A 102 -13.49 4.26 5.47
N ILE A 103 -14.79 4.13 5.73
CA ILE A 103 -15.52 2.86 5.57
C ILE A 103 -15.56 2.44 4.09
N SER A 104 -15.87 3.37 3.18
CA SER A 104 -15.91 3.05 1.75
C SER A 104 -14.52 2.71 1.20
N GLY A 105 -13.48 3.44 1.59
CA GLY A 105 -12.10 3.15 1.21
C GLY A 105 -11.63 1.78 1.69
N LEU A 106 -11.98 1.42 2.94
CA LEU A 106 -11.69 0.10 3.50
C LEU A 106 -12.42 -1.01 2.73
N ALA A 107 -13.73 -0.84 2.51
CA ALA A 107 -14.54 -1.83 1.80
C ALA A 107 -14.02 -2.08 0.37
N ILE A 108 -13.69 -1.02 -0.38
CA ILE A 108 -13.09 -1.13 -1.71
C ILE A 108 -11.75 -1.86 -1.66
N SER A 109 -10.91 -1.52 -0.67
CA SER A 109 -9.60 -2.16 -0.51
C SER A 109 -9.73 -3.66 -0.22
N VAL A 110 -10.60 -4.04 0.70
CA VAL A 110 -10.87 -5.46 1.01
C VAL A 110 -11.35 -6.22 -0.22
N LEU A 111 -12.31 -5.66 -0.96
CA LEU A 111 -12.82 -6.28 -2.18
C LEU A 111 -11.71 -6.48 -3.21
N LEU A 112 -10.91 -5.45 -3.49
CA LEU A 112 -9.78 -5.56 -4.42
C LEU A 112 -8.78 -6.63 -3.98
N TYR A 113 -8.42 -6.66 -2.69
CA TYR A 113 -7.46 -7.65 -2.16
C TYR A 113 -7.96 -9.08 -2.34
N ILE A 114 -9.22 -9.36 -1.99
CA ILE A 114 -9.82 -10.69 -2.14
C ILE A 114 -9.88 -11.06 -3.62
N SER A 115 -10.40 -10.17 -4.47
CA SER A 115 -10.53 -10.43 -5.91
C SER A 115 -9.18 -10.72 -6.57
N ILE A 116 -8.18 -9.87 -6.36
CA ILE A 116 -6.85 -10.04 -6.97
C ILE A 116 -6.20 -11.33 -6.47
N SER A 117 -6.29 -11.63 -5.17
CA SER A 117 -5.67 -12.83 -4.58
C SER A 117 -6.29 -14.11 -5.14
N VAL A 118 -7.62 -14.21 -5.15
CA VAL A 118 -8.34 -15.39 -5.67
C VAL A 118 -8.10 -15.56 -7.16
N LEU A 119 -8.17 -14.47 -7.93
CA LEU A 119 -7.95 -14.54 -9.38
C LEU A 119 -6.54 -14.96 -9.73
N THR A 120 -5.53 -14.48 -8.99
CA THR A 120 -4.12 -14.87 -9.19
C THR A 120 -3.93 -16.39 -9.01
N LEU A 121 -4.60 -17.00 -8.02
CA LEU A 121 -4.56 -18.45 -7.80
C LEU A 121 -5.18 -19.25 -8.96
N GLY A 122 -6.12 -18.66 -9.71
CA GLY A 122 -6.69 -19.29 -10.91
C GLY A 122 -5.92 -19.02 -12.20
N LEU A 123 -4.90 -18.16 -12.17
CA LEU A 123 -4.07 -17.85 -13.34
C LEU A 123 -2.77 -18.67 -13.37
N ILE A 124 -2.13 -18.86 -12.22
CA ILE A 124 -0.85 -19.56 -12.09
C ILE A 124 -0.88 -20.60 -10.95
N PRO A 125 -0.27 -21.78 -11.15
CA PRO A 125 -0.26 -22.83 -10.14
C PRO A 125 0.58 -22.46 -8.92
N LYS A 126 0.25 -23.07 -7.77
CA LYS A 126 0.86 -22.77 -6.46
C LYS A 126 2.38 -22.93 -6.46
N GLU A 127 2.91 -23.93 -7.14
CA GLU A 127 4.35 -24.23 -7.17
C GLU A 127 5.13 -23.05 -7.77
N GLN A 128 4.55 -22.40 -8.77
CA GLN A 128 5.11 -21.21 -9.38
C GLN A 128 4.94 -19.97 -8.48
N LEU A 129 3.81 -19.85 -7.78
CA LEU A 129 3.57 -18.77 -6.82
C LEU A 129 4.57 -18.74 -5.65
N LEU A 130 4.96 -19.92 -5.15
CA LEU A 130 5.93 -20.03 -4.04
C LEU A 130 7.33 -19.53 -4.41
N GLY A 131 7.73 -19.69 -5.67
CA GLY A 131 9.03 -19.24 -6.19
C GLY A 131 9.01 -17.84 -6.81
N SER A 132 7.83 -17.24 -6.96
CA SER A 132 7.66 -15.97 -7.66
C SER A 132 7.96 -14.78 -6.75
N ALA A 133 8.91 -13.94 -7.18
CA ALA A 133 9.18 -12.65 -6.52
C ALA A 133 8.07 -11.61 -6.78
N SER A 134 7.31 -11.74 -7.89
CA SER A 134 6.22 -10.81 -8.24
C SER A 134 4.99 -11.54 -8.79
N PRO A 135 4.17 -12.13 -7.89
CA PRO A 135 3.05 -13.01 -8.30
C PRO A 135 2.06 -12.38 -9.27
N LEU A 136 1.76 -11.08 -9.09
CA LEU A 136 0.78 -10.39 -9.93
C LEU A 136 1.32 -10.09 -11.34
N ALA A 137 2.62 -9.79 -11.44
CA ALA A 137 3.29 -9.60 -12.72
C ALA A 137 3.34 -10.92 -13.50
N ASP A 138 3.73 -12.01 -12.83
CA ASP A 138 3.78 -13.35 -13.43
C ASP A 138 2.39 -13.83 -13.83
N ALA A 139 1.38 -13.57 -13.00
CA ALA A 139 -0.01 -13.88 -13.33
C ALA A 139 -0.49 -13.12 -14.57
N LEU A 140 -0.25 -11.81 -14.68
CA LEU A 140 -0.64 -11.06 -15.88
C LEU A 140 0.14 -11.53 -17.11
N ASN A 141 1.44 -11.78 -16.97
CA ASN A 141 2.30 -12.29 -18.05
C ASN A 141 1.86 -13.66 -18.56
N SER A 142 1.32 -14.52 -17.69
CA SER A 142 0.77 -15.82 -18.08
C SER A 142 -0.45 -15.72 -19.00
N VAL A 143 -1.15 -14.57 -18.99
CA VAL A 143 -2.36 -14.33 -19.78
C VAL A 143 -2.07 -13.58 -21.06
N ILE A 144 -1.33 -12.46 -20.97
CA ILE A 144 -1.10 -11.56 -22.11
C ILE A 144 0.31 -11.65 -22.72
N GLY A 145 1.15 -12.57 -22.22
CA GLY A 145 2.52 -12.75 -22.69
C GLY A 145 3.48 -11.66 -22.20
N SER A 146 4.62 -11.52 -22.87
CA SER A 146 5.81 -10.75 -22.43
C SER A 146 5.57 -9.30 -22.03
N GLY A 147 4.47 -8.67 -22.47
CA GLY A 147 4.09 -7.33 -22.07
C GLY A 147 3.44 -7.23 -20.67
N GLY A 148 2.93 -8.33 -20.12
CA GLY A 148 2.17 -8.33 -18.86
C GLY A 148 3.00 -7.94 -17.65
N SER A 149 4.22 -8.49 -17.53
CA SER A 149 5.11 -8.12 -16.43
C SER A 149 5.52 -6.64 -16.50
N ALA A 150 5.71 -6.09 -17.70
CA ALA A 150 6.07 -4.68 -17.87
C ALA A 150 4.93 -3.75 -17.44
N ILE A 151 3.68 -4.07 -17.80
CA ILE A 151 2.49 -3.31 -17.38
C ILE A 151 2.37 -3.31 -15.85
N MET A 152 2.51 -4.47 -15.22
CA MET A 152 2.45 -4.57 -13.76
C MET A 152 3.61 -3.87 -13.07
N ALA A 153 4.82 -3.89 -13.65
CA ALA A 153 5.96 -3.16 -13.13
C ALA A 153 5.73 -1.64 -13.17
N VAL A 154 5.20 -1.11 -14.27
CA VAL A 154 4.85 0.32 -14.38
C VAL A 154 3.76 0.69 -13.36
N LEU A 155 2.72 -0.14 -13.23
CA LEU A 155 1.69 0.06 -12.22
C LEU A 155 2.28 0.06 -10.81
N ALA A 156 3.17 -0.88 -10.51
CA ALA A 156 3.86 -0.97 -9.21
C ALA A 156 4.73 0.27 -8.93
N LEU A 157 5.39 0.83 -9.93
CA LEU A 157 6.13 2.09 -9.79
C LEU A 157 5.18 3.24 -9.44
N ILE A 158 4.07 3.40 -10.16
CA ILE A 158 3.05 4.42 -9.86
C ILE A 158 2.51 4.24 -8.43
N CYS A 159 2.26 2.98 -8.04
CA CYS A 159 1.87 2.61 -6.68
C CYS A 159 2.86 3.15 -5.65
N LEU A 160 4.14 2.83 -5.84
CA LEU A 160 5.24 3.17 -4.93
C LEU A 160 5.45 4.68 -4.84
N PHE A 161 5.47 5.38 -5.98
CA PHE A 161 5.62 6.84 -6.03
C PHE A 161 4.48 7.54 -5.28
N GLY A 162 3.22 7.19 -5.57
CA GLY A 162 2.07 7.78 -4.90
C GLY A 162 2.06 7.51 -3.40
N SER A 163 2.29 6.25 -3.00
CA SER A 163 2.31 5.88 -1.57
C SER A 163 3.41 6.62 -0.80
N THR A 164 4.58 6.82 -1.43
CA THR A 164 5.68 7.58 -0.82
C THR A 164 5.30 9.03 -0.56
N ILE A 165 4.60 9.69 -1.50
CA ILE A 165 4.09 11.05 -1.31
C ILE A 165 3.11 11.09 -0.12
N GLY A 166 2.14 10.18 -0.11
CA GLY A 166 1.15 10.08 0.96
C GLY A 166 1.80 9.88 2.34
N TRP A 167 2.79 9.00 2.44
CA TRP A 167 3.48 8.72 3.70
C TRP A 167 4.28 9.91 4.23
N ILE A 168 4.97 10.64 3.35
CA ILE A 168 5.72 11.85 3.74
C ILE A 168 4.74 12.94 4.19
N MET A 169 3.63 13.14 3.47
CA MET A 169 2.59 14.11 3.86
C MET A 169 2.01 13.76 5.24
N LEU A 170 1.70 12.48 5.48
CA LEU A 170 1.18 12.01 6.74
C LEU A 170 2.17 12.19 7.90
N SER A 171 3.42 11.77 7.70
CA SER A 171 4.49 11.87 8.72
C SER A 171 4.73 13.31 9.18
N SER A 172 4.44 14.26 8.30
CA SER A 172 4.61 15.68 8.57
C SER A 172 3.44 16.27 9.41
N GLU A 173 2.23 15.70 9.33
CA GLU A 173 1.05 16.20 10.05
C GLU A 173 1.13 15.93 11.57
N ALA A 174 1.74 14.83 12.00
CA ALA A 174 1.92 14.50 13.42
C ALA A 174 2.67 15.56 14.25
N PRO A 175 3.91 15.97 13.87
CA PRO A 175 4.62 17.02 14.60
C PRO A 175 3.93 18.39 14.49
N HIS A 176 3.20 18.64 13.40
CA HIS A 176 2.44 19.88 13.24
C HIS A 176 1.27 19.98 14.24
N GLN A 177 0.50 18.91 14.40
CA GLN A 177 -0.59 18.86 15.39
C GLN A 177 -0.05 18.94 16.83
N ALA A 178 1.07 18.28 17.11
CA ALA A 178 1.75 18.40 18.41
C ALA A 178 2.24 19.84 18.69
N ALA A 179 2.79 20.54 17.68
CA ALA A 179 3.21 21.94 17.80
C ALA A 179 2.03 22.90 17.97
N LYS A 180 0.88 22.63 17.33
CA LYS A 180 -0.37 23.38 17.55
C LYS A 180 -0.85 23.29 18.99
N ASN A 181 -0.74 22.11 19.58
CA ASN A 181 -1.08 21.85 20.99
C ASN A 181 0.00 22.32 21.98
N GLY A 182 1.08 22.96 21.52
CA GLY A 182 2.15 23.48 22.38
C GLY A 182 3.10 22.42 22.94
N LEU A 183 2.97 21.16 22.51
CA LEU A 183 3.79 20.03 22.98
C LEU A 183 5.08 19.84 22.17
N PHE A 184 5.30 20.66 21.15
CA PHE A 184 6.43 20.54 20.23
C PHE A 184 6.95 21.90 19.75
N LEU A 185 8.10 21.90 19.07
CA LEU A 185 8.84 23.10 18.69
C LEU A 185 7.93 24.12 17.96
N PRO A 186 7.88 25.39 18.42
CA PRO A 186 6.95 26.40 17.90
C PRO A 186 7.21 26.79 16.45
N TYR A 187 8.42 26.52 15.93
CA TYR A 187 8.76 26.74 14.51
C TYR A 187 7.87 25.91 13.55
N LEU A 188 7.38 24.75 14.01
CA LEU A 188 6.53 23.84 13.22
C LEU A 188 5.05 24.25 13.21
N LYS A 189 4.72 25.35 13.88
CA LYS A 189 3.39 25.97 13.87
C LYS A 189 3.12 26.82 12.61
N LYS A 190 4.16 27.15 11.81
CA LYS A 190 4.08 28.05 10.62
C LYS A 190 3.43 27.41 9.37
N SER A 191 2.84 28.26 8.52
CA SER A 191 1.94 28.00 7.37
C SER A 191 2.50 27.17 6.18
N GLU A 192 1.58 26.71 5.32
CA GLU A 192 1.53 25.54 4.42
C GLU A 192 2.74 25.24 3.51
N SER A 193 3.56 26.19 3.05
CA SER A 193 4.60 25.88 2.04
C SER A 193 5.99 25.61 2.61
N LYS A 194 6.39 26.31 3.68
CA LYS A 194 7.74 26.17 4.27
C LYS A 194 7.82 25.02 5.28
N TRP A 195 6.70 24.61 5.85
CA TRP A 195 6.68 23.56 6.87
C TRP A 195 6.82 22.15 6.28
N TYR A 196 6.15 21.83 5.17
CA TYR A 196 6.32 20.52 4.53
C TYR A 196 7.75 20.32 4.06
N ALA A 197 8.48 21.37 3.64
CA ALA A 197 9.89 21.28 3.28
C ALA A 197 10.80 20.99 4.50
N SER A 198 10.55 21.63 5.64
CA SER A 198 11.34 21.42 6.86
C SER A 198 10.99 20.11 7.58
N SER A 199 9.71 19.73 7.59
CA SER A 199 9.22 18.46 8.14
C SER A 199 9.49 17.27 7.22
N SER A 200 9.52 17.46 5.88
CA SER A 200 9.88 16.37 4.96
C SER A 200 11.33 15.94 5.13
N ALA A 201 12.25 16.87 5.40
CA ALA A 201 13.64 16.54 5.77
C ALA A 201 13.71 15.69 7.05
N CYS A 202 12.95 16.07 8.09
CA CYS A 202 12.88 15.32 9.35
C CYS A 202 12.19 13.96 9.19
N SER A 203 11.12 13.89 8.39
CA SER A 203 10.41 12.64 8.07
C SER A 203 11.23 11.71 7.18
N ASN A 204 12.05 12.23 6.27
CA ASN A 204 12.95 11.41 5.45
C ASN A 204 14.06 10.79 6.31
N LEU A 205 14.61 11.52 7.28
CA LEU A 205 15.50 10.92 8.28
C LEU A 205 14.76 9.80 9.06
N CYS A 206 13.55 10.06 9.53
CA CYS A 206 12.78 9.08 10.31
C CYS A 206 12.37 7.84 9.47
N SER A 207 11.95 8.02 8.23
CA SER A 207 11.61 6.93 7.30
C SER A 207 12.83 6.11 6.89
N VAL A 208 14.00 6.74 6.70
CA VAL A 208 15.26 6.01 6.44
C VAL A 208 15.67 5.18 7.67
N THR A 209 15.44 5.70 8.88
CA THR A 209 15.68 4.96 10.13
C THR A 209 14.69 3.81 10.32
N VAL A 210 13.40 3.99 10.03
CA VAL A 210 12.39 2.92 10.11
C VAL A 210 12.64 1.83 9.07
N ILE A 211 13.02 2.19 7.83
CA ILE A 211 13.39 1.20 6.82
C ILE A 211 14.65 0.45 7.25
N HIS A 212 15.67 1.12 7.82
CA HIS A 212 16.82 0.45 8.43
C HIS A 212 16.43 -0.46 9.60
N PHE A 213 15.47 -0.05 10.43
CA PHE A 213 15.00 -0.85 11.57
C PHE A 213 14.24 -2.10 11.10
N ILE A 214 13.41 -1.99 10.07
CA ILE A 214 12.71 -3.13 9.44
C ILE A 214 13.69 -4.09 8.77
N TYR A 215 14.73 -3.58 8.13
CA TYR A 215 15.80 -4.41 7.55
C TYR A 215 16.75 -5.01 8.60
N ALA A 216 16.88 -4.39 9.78
CA ALA A 216 17.69 -4.91 10.90
C ALA A 216 16.97 -6.01 11.72
N ILE A 217 15.64 -6.13 11.57
CA ILE A 217 14.81 -7.14 12.26
C ILE A 217 14.62 -8.40 11.38
N ARG A 218 15.13 -8.41 10.15
CA ARG A 218 15.06 -9.54 9.23
C ARG A 218 16.44 -10.13 8.99
#